data_AF-A0A2P2M2G5-F1
#
_entry.id   AF-A0A2P2M2G5-F1
#
_cell.length_a   1.000
_cell.length_b   1.000
_cell.length_c   1.000
_cell.angle_alpha   90.00
_cell.angle_beta   90.00
_cell.angle_gamma   90.00
#
_symmetry.space_group_name_H-M   'P 1'
#
loop_
_entity.id
_entity.type
_entity.pdbx_description
1 polymer ?
#
loop_
_entity_poly.entity_id
_entity_poly.type
_entity_poly.pdbx_seq_one_letter_code
_entity_poly.pdbx_strand_id
1 'polypeptide(L)'
;MEAREGGGSEGEKSSPTSSPVSLVSNFWKDFRLEEEKSVLDEQGLRIGENQENSQKNRRKLAESTRDFKKASPEEKLSLFNSLLRSYQEEVDNLTKRAKFGENAFLNIYQKLYEAPDPYPALASISEQDLKVSEVESENRKMKVELEEFRAEASHLKNQQATIRRLEERNRQLEQQMEEKVKEIVEMKQRTLAEENQKTLEVLKDREQSLQDQLRQAKESVANMQKLHELAQTQLFELRAQSEEETAAKQSEFNILMDEVERAQSRLVSLEREKDILRSQLQSANEETGNKKSDNIDSSSVLENSLIAKEKIISDLNLELHNIETTLTNEREQHMAEIKKLNAVLHEKEVAHEEMKKEVQARPTAKLVDDLRKKIKILQAVGYNSIEAEDWETATSEEEMTKMESLLLDKNRKMEHELTQLKVKLSERTSLLETAEGRIAELTAKVNEQQKLIQKLEDDILKGYSSKDRKGSVFDDWDLSESGGTELSEVTLSCYCSVAKSFFFKGNLSIITQ
;
A
#
# COMPACT_ATOMS: atom_id res chain seq x y z
N MET A 1 -15.35 34.68 28.41
CA MET A 1 -16.82 34.87 28.52
C MET A 1 -17.45 33.50 28.65
N GLU A 2 -18.57 33.39 29.36
CA GLU A 2 -19.50 32.23 29.39
C GLU A 2 -18.82 30.89 29.75
N ALA A 3 -18.84 30.37 30.97
CA ALA A 3 -19.88 30.39 32.02
C ALA A 3 -21.20 29.72 31.60
N ARG A 4 -21.38 28.48 32.06
CA ARG A 4 -22.68 27.80 32.20
C ARG A 4 -22.74 27.10 33.56
N GLU A 5 -23.69 27.53 34.37
CA GLU A 5 -24.10 26.89 35.61
C GLU A 5 -25.26 25.91 35.35
N GLY A 6 -25.72 25.22 36.39
CA GLY A 6 -27.06 24.62 36.43
C GLY A 6 -27.10 23.10 36.28
N GLY A 7 -27.27 22.39 37.40
CA GLY A 7 -27.38 20.92 37.41
C GLY A 7 -27.33 20.30 38.81
N GLY A 8 -27.85 20.98 39.83
CA GLY A 8 -27.87 20.44 41.20
C GLY A 8 -28.94 19.36 41.35
N SER A 9 -28.54 18.15 41.76
CA SER A 9 -29.47 17.17 42.33
C SER A 9 -29.69 17.51 43.81
N GLU A 10 -30.94 17.50 44.25
CA GLU A 10 -31.29 17.86 45.62
C GLU A 10 -30.80 16.79 46.62
N GLY A 11 -30.43 17.23 47.81
CA GLY A 11 -29.76 16.38 48.78
C GLY A 11 -30.72 15.56 49.63
N GLU A 12 -30.55 14.23 49.60
CA GLU A 12 -30.84 13.44 50.79
C GLU A 12 -29.93 13.92 51.92
N LYS A 13 -30.50 14.64 52.89
CA LYS A 13 -29.81 14.96 54.15
C LYS A 13 -29.74 13.70 55.00
N SER A 14 -28.82 12.80 54.67
CA SER A 14 -28.30 11.88 55.66
C SER A 14 -27.77 12.71 56.83
N SER A 15 -28.38 12.52 58.00
CA SER A 15 -27.83 13.03 59.25
C SER A 15 -26.40 12.52 59.42
N PRO A 16 -25.51 13.22 60.14
CA PRO A 16 -24.15 12.76 60.40
C PRO A 16 -24.14 11.61 61.41
N THR A 17 -24.69 10.46 61.02
CA THR A 17 -24.42 9.17 61.61
C THR A 17 -22.95 8.88 61.35
N SER A 18 -22.11 9.26 62.30
CA SER A 18 -20.70 8.88 62.36
C SER A 18 -20.57 7.41 61.99
N SER A 19 -19.68 7.09 61.05
CA SER A 19 -19.64 5.74 60.46
C SER A 19 -19.45 4.68 61.55
N PRO A 20 -19.88 3.42 61.33
CA PRO A 20 -19.65 2.34 62.29
C PRO A 20 -18.17 2.26 62.71
N VAL A 21 -17.25 2.48 61.77
CA VAL A 21 -15.80 2.60 62.02
C VAL A 21 -15.47 3.72 63.00
N SER A 22 -16.01 4.93 62.81
CA SER A 22 -15.79 6.06 63.74
C SER A 22 -16.40 5.83 65.12
N LEU A 23 -17.59 5.23 65.20
CA LEU A 23 -18.25 4.91 66.47
C LEU A 23 -17.45 3.89 67.29
N VAL A 24 -17.09 2.77 66.66
CA VAL A 24 -16.29 1.70 67.26
C VAL A 24 -14.89 2.22 67.63
N SER A 25 -14.22 2.95 66.73
CA SER A 25 -12.88 3.51 66.98
C SER A 25 -12.87 4.48 68.15
N ASN A 26 -13.86 5.39 68.25
CA ASN A 26 -13.95 6.32 69.38
C ASN A 26 -14.26 5.58 70.69
N PHE A 27 -15.22 4.64 70.71
CA PHE A 27 -15.54 3.89 71.92
C PHE A 27 -14.31 3.13 72.46
N TRP A 28 -13.64 2.33 71.62
CA TRP A 28 -12.50 1.51 72.07
C TRP A 28 -11.28 2.35 72.46
N LYS A 29 -11.14 3.54 71.87
CA LYS A 29 -10.15 4.54 72.26
C LYS A 29 -10.45 5.17 73.63
N ASP A 30 -11.70 5.49 73.93
CA ASP A 30 -12.10 6.15 75.19
C ASP A 30 -12.26 5.16 76.35
N PHE A 31 -12.69 3.92 76.05
CA PHE A 31 -12.73 2.78 76.97
C PHE A 31 -11.34 2.37 77.49
N ARG A 32 -10.28 2.64 76.71
CA ARG A 32 -8.86 2.44 77.09
C ARG A 32 -8.61 1.07 77.72
N LEU A 33 -8.89 0.02 76.94
CA LEU A 33 -8.81 -1.41 77.32
C LEU A 33 -7.57 -1.77 78.17
N GLU A 34 -6.40 -1.20 77.89
CA GLU A 34 -5.18 -1.51 78.66
C GLU A 34 -5.18 -0.96 80.09
N GLU A 35 -5.83 0.18 80.33
CA GLU A 35 -6.03 0.71 81.68
C GLU A 35 -7.09 -0.11 82.42
N GLU A 36 -8.20 -0.47 81.76
CA GLU A 36 -9.25 -1.29 82.37
C GLU A 36 -8.71 -2.69 82.75
N LYS A 37 -7.91 -3.35 81.89
CA LYS A 37 -7.22 -4.61 82.22
C LYS A 37 -6.49 -4.54 83.57
N SER A 38 -5.70 -3.49 83.79
CA SER A 38 -4.94 -3.32 85.05
C SER A 38 -5.86 -3.20 86.27
N VAL A 39 -7.06 -2.63 86.10
CA VAL A 39 -8.09 -2.57 87.16
C VAL A 39 -8.74 -3.95 87.36
N LEU A 40 -8.95 -4.73 86.31
CA LEU A 40 -9.49 -6.10 86.41
C LEU A 40 -8.49 -7.06 87.07
N ASP A 41 -7.19 -6.93 86.78
CA ASP A 41 -6.13 -7.70 87.44
C ASP A 41 -6.07 -7.39 88.95
N GLU A 42 -6.16 -6.11 89.35
CA GLU A 42 -6.21 -5.70 90.76
C GLU A 42 -7.48 -6.26 91.47
N GLN A 43 -8.63 -6.26 90.78
CA GLN A 43 -9.87 -6.85 91.29
C GLN A 43 -9.76 -8.38 91.40
N GLY A 44 -9.15 -9.06 90.42
CA GLY A 44 -8.91 -10.51 90.43
C GLY A 44 -8.02 -10.95 91.58
N LEU A 45 -6.90 -10.24 91.81
CA LEU A 45 -6.02 -10.46 92.96
C LEU A 45 -6.78 -10.31 94.28
N ARG A 46 -7.55 -9.22 94.45
CA ARG A 46 -8.39 -9.00 95.64
C ARG A 46 -9.47 -10.07 95.83
N ILE A 47 -10.04 -10.62 94.77
CA ILE A 47 -10.98 -11.75 94.86
C ILE A 47 -10.26 -13.00 95.42
N GLY A 48 -9.06 -13.30 94.92
CA GLY A 48 -8.21 -14.39 95.41
C GLY A 48 -7.85 -14.24 96.89
N GLU A 49 -7.37 -13.06 97.31
CA GLU A 49 -7.06 -12.76 98.71
C GLU A 49 -8.28 -12.93 99.63
N ASN A 50 -9.44 -12.41 99.23
CA ASN A 50 -10.68 -12.54 100.01
C ASN A 50 -11.21 -13.99 100.05
N GLN A 51 -10.92 -14.81 99.03
CA GLN A 51 -11.21 -16.23 99.04
C GLN A 51 -10.29 -16.98 100.02
N GLU A 52 -8.99 -16.70 100.00
CA GLU A 52 -8.00 -17.34 100.88
C GLU A 52 -8.23 -16.95 102.36
N ASN A 53 -8.47 -15.66 102.64
CA ASN A 53 -8.71 -15.16 103.99
C ASN A 53 -9.96 -15.76 104.64
N SER A 54 -11.06 -15.90 103.90
CA SER A 54 -12.25 -16.60 104.40
C SER A 54 -12.02 -18.10 104.61
N GLN A 55 -11.18 -18.77 103.80
CA GLN A 55 -10.77 -20.14 104.09
C GLN A 55 -9.97 -20.24 105.40
N LYS A 56 -9.04 -19.30 105.64
CA LYS A 56 -8.27 -19.20 106.90
C LYS A 56 -9.19 -18.96 108.10
N ASN A 57 -10.13 -18.02 108.00
CA ASN A 57 -11.10 -17.70 109.05
C ASN A 57 -12.04 -18.87 109.35
N ARG A 58 -12.59 -19.53 108.32
CA ARG A 58 -13.45 -20.71 108.48
C ARG A 58 -12.74 -21.84 109.25
N ARG A 59 -11.44 -22.06 109.03
CA ARG A 59 -10.63 -23.04 109.78
C ARG A 59 -10.50 -22.62 111.26
N LYS A 60 -10.08 -21.38 111.54
CA LYS A 60 -9.98 -20.82 112.91
C LYS A 60 -11.31 -20.91 113.68
N LEU A 61 -12.43 -20.63 113.02
CA LEU A 61 -13.78 -20.73 113.61
C LEU A 61 -14.16 -22.17 113.97
N ALA A 62 -13.85 -23.14 113.11
CA ALA A 62 -14.09 -24.55 113.40
C ALA A 62 -13.26 -25.03 114.60
N GLU A 63 -12.01 -24.59 114.71
CA GLU A 63 -11.12 -24.89 115.85
C GLU A 63 -11.63 -24.23 117.15
N SER A 64 -11.91 -22.94 117.13
CA SER A 64 -12.47 -22.20 118.27
C SER A 64 -13.80 -22.80 118.75
N THR A 65 -14.65 -23.25 117.83
CA THR A 65 -15.92 -23.94 118.14
C THR A 65 -15.70 -25.34 118.73
N ARG A 66 -14.70 -26.09 118.23
CA ARG A 66 -14.32 -27.40 118.77
C ARG A 66 -13.81 -27.28 120.20
N ASP A 67 -12.98 -26.27 120.47
CA ASP A 67 -12.31 -26.16 121.76
C ASP A 67 -13.21 -25.46 122.80
N PHE A 68 -14.11 -24.55 122.39
CA PHE A 68 -15.26 -24.12 123.20
C PHE A 68 -16.12 -25.30 123.67
N LYS A 69 -16.37 -26.31 122.83
CA LYS A 69 -17.14 -27.50 123.24
C LYS A 69 -16.45 -28.30 124.35
N LYS A 70 -15.11 -28.33 124.37
CA LYS A 70 -14.29 -29.08 125.35
C LYS A 70 -14.14 -28.36 126.70
N ALA A 71 -14.18 -27.03 126.72
CA ALA A 71 -13.96 -26.22 127.92
C ALA A 71 -14.93 -26.55 129.07
N SER A 72 -14.55 -26.25 130.30
CA SER A 72 -15.40 -26.42 131.50
C SER A 72 -16.62 -25.48 131.50
N PRO A 73 -17.62 -25.68 132.38
CA PRO A 73 -18.81 -24.82 132.43
C PRO A 73 -18.48 -23.34 132.70
N GLU A 74 -17.46 -23.07 133.51
CA GLU A 74 -17.04 -21.71 133.90
C GLU A 74 -16.27 -21.04 132.76
N GLU A 75 -15.33 -21.75 132.13
CA GLU A 75 -14.59 -21.28 130.94
C GLU A 75 -15.52 -21.06 129.73
N LYS A 76 -16.60 -21.83 129.59
CA LYS A 76 -17.59 -21.62 128.53
C LYS A 76 -18.25 -20.25 128.61
N LEU A 77 -18.51 -19.73 129.82
CA LEU A 77 -19.10 -18.39 129.98
C LEU A 77 -18.14 -17.27 129.56
N SER A 78 -16.82 -17.43 129.74
CA SER A 78 -15.84 -16.45 129.27
C SER A 78 -15.60 -16.54 127.75
N LEU A 79 -15.49 -17.75 127.20
CA LEU A 79 -15.21 -17.98 125.78
C LEU A 79 -16.41 -17.70 124.85
N PHE A 80 -17.65 -17.81 125.33
CA PHE A 80 -18.86 -17.60 124.50
C PHE A 80 -18.87 -16.22 123.83
N ASN A 81 -18.47 -15.18 124.58
CA ASN A 81 -18.48 -13.79 124.13
C ASN A 81 -17.41 -13.43 123.09
N SER A 82 -16.33 -14.23 122.95
CA SER A 82 -15.38 -14.08 121.85
C SER A 82 -15.80 -14.92 120.64
N LEU A 83 -16.24 -16.17 120.86
CA LEU A 83 -16.69 -17.04 119.78
C LEU A 83 -17.87 -16.44 118.99
N LEU A 84 -18.83 -15.82 119.69
CA LEU A 84 -19.97 -15.13 119.05
C LEU A 84 -19.51 -13.97 118.16
N ARG A 85 -18.52 -13.17 118.59
CA ARG A 85 -17.95 -12.08 117.80
C ARG A 85 -17.24 -12.61 116.56
N SER A 86 -16.39 -13.64 116.69
CA SER A 86 -15.72 -14.26 115.54
C SER A 86 -16.70 -14.80 114.50
N TYR A 87 -17.87 -15.30 114.92
CA TYR A 87 -18.93 -15.71 113.99
C TYR A 87 -19.60 -14.52 113.30
N GLN A 88 -19.87 -13.43 114.02
CA GLN A 88 -20.40 -12.18 113.44
C GLN A 88 -19.41 -11.57 112.43
N GLU A 89 -18.12 -11.50 112.80
CA GLU A 89 -17.04 -10.97 111.96
C GLU A 89 -16.88 -11.74 110.64
N GLU A 90 -16.93 -13.08 110.64
CA GLU A 90 -16.86 -13.84 109.39
C GLU A 90 -18.16 -13.74 108.56
N VAL A 91 -19.34 -13.59 109.16
CA VAL A 91 -20.58 -13.31 108.42
C VAL A 91 -20.50 -11.93 107.72
N ASP A 92 -20.00 -10.91 108.42
CA ASP A 92 -19.75 -9.59 107.83
C ASP A 92 -18.69 -9.65 106.71
N ASN A 93 -17.62 -10.41 106.90
CA ASN A 93 -16.55 -10.56 105.90
C ASN A 93 -17.01 -11.36 104.67
N LEU A 94 -17.83 -12.40 104.86
CA LEU A 94 -18.51 -13.11 103.76
C LEU A 94 -19.42 -12.17 102.97
N THR A 95 -20.19 -11.32 103.66
CA THR A 95 -21.08 -10.32 103.04
C THR A 95 -20.28 -9.25 102.28
N LYS A 96 -19.15 -8.77 102.83
CA LYS A 96 -18.24 -7.84 102.15
C LYS A 96 -17.64 -8.47 100.89
N ARG A 97 -17.19 -9.73 100.95
CA ARG A 97 -16.64 -10.44 99.76
C ARG A 97 -17.71 -10.64 98.68
N ALA A 98 -18.92 -11.05 99.05
CA ALA A 98 -20.03 -11.22 98.09
C ALA A 98 -20.26 -9.92 97.32
N LYS A 99 -20.49 -8.82 98.05
CA LYS A 99 -20.65 -7.48 97.48
C LYS A 99 -19.45 -7.03 96.65
N PHE A 100 -18.22 -7.36 97.03
CA PHE A 100 -17.04 -7.01 96.23
C PHE A 100 -17.05 -7.72 94.87
N GLY A 101 -17.29 -9.03 94.85
CA GLY A 101 -17.37 -9.80 93.61
C GLY A 101 -18.56 -9.40 92.72
N GLU A 102 -19.72 -9.13 93.33
CA GLU A 102 -20.93 -8.64 92.65
C GLU A 102 -20.68 -7.29 91.95
N ASN A 103 -20.08 -6.33 92.65
CA ASN A 103 -19.77 -5.01 92.06
C ASN A 103 -18.67 -5.08 90.99
N ALA A 104 -17.64 -5.91 91.18
CA ALA A 104 -16.60 -6.14 90.17
C ALA A 104 -17.20 -6.71 88.86
N PHE A 105 -18.06 -7.73 88.98
CA PHE A 105 -18.78 -8.31 87.84
C PHE A 105 -19.69 -7.30 87.14
N LEU A 106 -20.50 -6.54 87.89
CA LEU A 106 -21.44 -5.56 87.31
C LEU A 106 -20.72 -4.40 86.60
N ASN A 107 -19.57 -3.94 87.12
CA ASN A 107 -18.72 -2.94 86.46
C ASN A 107 -18.25 -3.42 85.07
N ILE A 108 -17.80 -4.67 84.96
CA ILE A 108 -17.39 -5.27 83.67
C ILE A 108 -18.62 -5.41 82.75
N TYR A 109 -19.71 -5.97 83.27
CA TYR A 109 -20.92 -6.24 82.50
C TYR A 109 -21.51 -4.99 81.87
N GLN A 110 -21.62 -3.89 82.62
CA GLN A 110 -22.14 -2.62 82.09
C GLN A 110 -21.26 -2.09 80.95
N LYS A 111 -19.93 -2.02 81.15
CA LYS A 111 -19.01 -1.48 80.13
C LYS A 111 -18.98 -2.32 78.85
N LEU A 112 -19.12 -3.64 78.96
CA LEU A 112 -19.23 -4.53 77.79
C LEU A 112 -20.61 -4.49 77.12
N TYR A 113 -21.68 -4.22 77.88
CA TYR A 113 -23.03 -4.05 77.34
C TYR A 113 -23.21 -2.71 76.59
N GLU A 114 -22.50 -1.67 77.02
CA GLU A 114 -22.46 -0.36 76.35
C GLU A 114 -21.51 -0.33 75.13
N ALA A 115 -20.75 -1.40 74.86
CA ALA A 115 -19.80 -1.46 73.76
C ALA A 115 -20.50 -1.66 72.40
N PRO A 116 -20.19 -0.83 71.37
CA PRO A 116 -20.70 -1.02 70.02
C PRO A 116 -20.05 -2.23 69.36
N ASP A 117 -20.86 -2.99 68.61
CA ASP A 117 -20.41 -4.15 67.82
C ASP A 117 -19.33 -3.73 66.81
N PRO A 118 -18.11 -4.31 66.85
CA PRO A 118 -17.06 -4.03 65.89
C PRO A 118 -17.29 -4.67 64.51
N TYR A 119 -18.15 -5.69 64.38
CA TYR A 119 -18.29 -6.44 63.14
C TYR A 119 -18.77 -5.60 61.93
N PRO A 120 -19.80 -4.72 62.05
CA PRO A 120 -20.21 -3.84 60.95
C PRO A 120 -19.11 -2.86 60.50
N ALA A 121 -18.24 -2.43 61.42
CA ALA A 121 -17.10 -1.59 61.09
C ALA A 121 -16.05 -2.37 60.28
N LEU A 122 -15.70 -3.58 60.71
CA LEU A 122 -14.72 -4.43 60.04
C LEU A 122 -15.21 -4.92 58.66
N ALA A 123 -16.49 -5.27 58.54
CA ALA A 123 -17.11 -5.61 57.27
C ALA A 123 -17.04 -4.45 56.27
N SER A 124 -17.41 -3.23 56.70
CA SER A 124 -17.35 -2.04 55.85
C SER A 124 -15.92 -1.67 55.41
N ILE A 125 -14.91 -1.91 56.25
CA ILE A 125 -13.50 -1.74 55.87
C ILE A 125 -13.10 -2.78 54.82
N SER A 126 -13.46 -4.05 55.02
CA SER A 126 -13.15 -5.13 54.06
C SER A 126 -13.78 -4.89 52.68
N GLU A 127 -15.00 -4.35 52.62
CA GLU A 127 -15.65 -3.94 51.37
C GLU A 127 -14.93 -2.74 50.71
N GLN A 128 -14.44 -1.78 51.50
CA GLN A 128 -13.68 -0.63 51.00
C GLN A 128 -12.31 -1.03 50.46
N ASP A 129 -11.58 -1.93 51.14
CA ASP A 129 -10.27 -2.43 50.68
C ASP A 129 -10.39 -3.18 49.34
N LEU A 130 -11.45 -3.99 49.16
CA LEU A 130 -11.77 -4.61 47.87
C LEU A 130 -12.03 -3.55 46.80
N LYS A 131 -12.85 -2.53 47.12
CA LYS A 131 -13.17 -1.43 46.19
C LYS A 131 -11.94 -0.61 45.79
N VAL A 132 -11.01 -0.37 46.70
CA VAL A 132 -9.73 0.30 46.44
C VAL A 132 -8.87 -0.57 45.52
N SER A 133 -8.77 -1.87 45.77
CA SER A 133 -7.99 -2.81 44.94
C SER A 133 -8.51 -2.89 43.49
N GLU A 134 -9.83 -2.90 43.30
CA GLU A 134 -10.47 -2.79 41.98
C GLU A 134 -10.07 -1.49 41.26
N VAL A 135 -10.29 -0.34 41.91
CA VAL A 135 -10.02 0.99 41.34
C VAL A 135 -8.54 1.19 41.03
N GLU A 136 -7.62 0.69 41.87
CA GLU A 136 -6.20 0.68 41.54
C GLU A 136 -5.88 -0.19 40.30
N SER A 137 -6.55 -1.35 40.16
CA SER A 137 -6.37 -2.24 39.01
C SER A 137 -6.80 -1.56 37.70
N GLU A 138 -7.94 -0.88 37.71
CA GLU A 138 -8.42 -0.07 36.58
C GLU A 138 -7.49 1.12 36.31
N ASN A 139 -7.02 1.81 37.36
CA ASN A 139 -6.07 2.92 37.23
C ASN A 139 -4.73 2.47 36.63
N ARG A 140 -4.27 1.24 36.94
CA ARG A 140 -3.10 0.61 36.32
C ARG A 140 -3.34 0.31 34.83
N LYS A 141 -4.49 -0.24 34.45
CA LYS A 141 -4.86 -0.50 33.03
C LYS A 141 -4.91 0.78 32.21
N MET A 142 -5.67 1.78 32.65
CA MET A 142 -5.81 3.07 31.96
C MET A 142 -4.46 3.79 31.77
N LYS A 143 -3.49 3.60 32.66
CA LYS A 143 -2.13 4.14 32.49
C LYS A 143 -1.36 3.47 31.34
N VAL A 144 -1.47 2.14 31.21
CA VAL A 144 -0.85 1.39 30.10
C VAL A 144 -1.49 1.79 28.77
N GLU A 145 -2.83 1.81 28.70
CA GLU A 145 -3.57 2.25 27.50
C GLU A 145 -3.17 3.69 27.08
N LEU A 146 -3.02 4.62 28.03
CA LEU A 146 -2.55 5.98 27.77
C LEU A 146 -1.08 6.06 27.32
N GLU A 147 -0.24 5.09 27.68
CA GLU A 147 1.15 5.02 27.21
C GLU A 147 1.25 4.38 25.82
N GLU A 148 0.41 3.39 25.52
CA GLU A 148 0.23 2.79 24.18
C GLU A 148 -0.28 3.85 23.19
N PHE A 149 -1.37 4.57 23.49
CA PHE A 149 -1.85 5.66 22.63
C PHE A 149 -0.82 6.80 22.43
N ARG A 150 0.05 7.06 23.41
CA ARG A 150 1.16 8.02 23.25
C ARG A 150 2.24 7.49 22.33
N ALA A 151 2.57 6.20 22.39
CA ALA A 151 3.51 5.56 21.48
C ALA A 151 2.97 5.56 20.04
N GLU A 152 1.70 5.22 19.85
CA GLU A 152 1.02 5.29 18.55
C GLU A 152 1.00 6.71 17.98
N ALA A 153 0.62 7.72 18.78
CA ALA A 153 0.61 9.12 18.34
C ALA A 153 2.02 9.61 17.94
N SER A 154 3.07 9.15 18.64
CA SER A 154 4.47 9.41 18.27
C SER A 154 4.85 8.74 16.95
N HIS A 155 4.45 7.48 16.76
CA HIS A 155 4.69 6.72 15.53
C HIS A 155 3.98 7.35 14.32
N LEU A 156 2.70 7.70 14.45
CA LEU A 156 1.91 8.40 13.42
C LEU A 156 2.53 9.75 13.04
N LYS A 157 3.05 10.51 14.01
CA LYS A 157 3.78 11.76 13.76
C LYS A 157 5.06 11.54 12.94
N ASN A 158 5.79 10.45 13.20
CA ASN A 158 6.98 10.07 12.43
C ASN A 158 6.64 9.58 11.01
N GLN A 159 5.52 8.85 10.85
CA GLN A 159 4.99 8.48 9.53
C GLN A 159 4.58 9.72 8.73
N GLN A 160 3.86 10.67 9.34
CA GLN A 160 3.44 11.91 8.68
C GLN A 160 4.65 12.79 8.27
N ALA A 161 5.71 12.81 9.07
CA ALA A 161 6.98 13.45 8.70
C ALA A 161 7.69 12.75 7.51
N THR A 162 7.50 11.43 7.35
CA THR A 162 8.01 10.67 6.20
C THR A 162 7.18 10.92 4.95
N ILE A 163 5.85 10.91 5.06
CA ILE A 163 4.91 11.21 3.96
C ILE A 163 5.23 12.58 3.35
N ARG A 164 5.39 13.63 4.17
CA ARG A 164 5.75 14.98 3.68
C ARG A 164 7.07 15.05 2.90
N ARG A 165 8.05 14.20 3.22
CA ARG A 165 9.32 14.10 2.46
C ARG A 165 9.13 13.41 1.11
N LEU A 166 8.21 12.45 1.04
CA LEU A 166 7.87 11.74 -0.20
C LEU A 166 7.01 12.61 -1.12
N GLU A 167 6.03 13.33 -0.57
CA GLU A 167 5.23 14.34 -1.28
C GLU A 167 6.11 15.42 -1.91
N GLU A 168 6.99 16.04 -1.11
CA GLU A 168 7.92 17.07 -1.59
C GLU A 168 8.91 16.52 -2.62
N ARG A 169 9.43 15.29 -2.43
CA ARG A 169 10.30 14.65 -3.44
C ARG A 169 9.55 14.34 -4.73
N ASN A 170 8.28 13.93 -4.66
CA ASN A 170 7.49 13.66 -5.86
C ASN A 170 7.21 14.96 -6.63
N ARG A 171 6.82 16.03 -5.92
CA ARG A 171 6.66 17.37 -6.49
C ARG A 171 7.92 17.89 -7.19
N GLN A 172 9.11 17.67 -6.59
CA GLN A 172 10.38 18.03 -7.21
C GLN A 172 10.68 17.22 -8.48
N LEU A 173 10.29 15.94 -8.54
CA LEU A 173 10.41 15.12 -9.74
C LEU A 173 9.41 15.54 -10.83
N GLU A 174 8.18 15.88 -10.45
CA GLU A 174 7.16 16.43 -11.36
C GLU A 174 7.64 17.74 -11.99
N GLN A 175 8.17 18.68 -11.19
CA GLN A 175 8.75 19.93 -11.68
C GLN A 175 9.94 19.70 -12.62
N GLN A 176 10.89 18.82 -12.25
CA GLN A 176 12.03 18.48 -13.13
C GLN A 176 11.60 17.80 -14.43
N MET A 177 10.45 17.12 -14.46
CA MET A 177 9.89 16.53 -15.69
C MET A 177 9.20 17.60 -16.54
N GLU A 178 8.44 18.51 -15.94
CA GLU A 178 7.80 19.64 -16.63
C GLU A 178 8.85 20.58 -17.26
N GLU A 179 9.93 20.90 -16.54
CA GLU A 179 11.07 21.67 -17.04
C GLU A 179 11.72 20.98 -18.25
N LYS A 180 12.05 19.68 -18.16
CA LYS A 180 12.64 18.93 -19.29
C LYS A 180 11.70 18.82 -20.49
N VAL A 181 10.40 18.63 -20.26
CA VAL A 181 9.40 18.62 -21.35
C VAL A 181 9.36 19.99 -22.03
N LYS A 182 9.38 21.08 -21.26
CA LYS A 182 9.44 22.44 -21.80
C LYS A 182 10.73 22.69 -22.60
N GLU A 183 11.90 22.31 -22.09
CA GLU A 183 13.17 22.41 -22.82
C GLU A 183 13.15 21.63 -24.14
N ILE A 184 12.63 20.40 -24.15
CA ILE A 184 12.49 19.57 -25.35
C ILE A 184 11.52 20.20 -26.35
N VAL A 185 10.41 20.79 -25.89
CA VAL A 185 9.45 21.49 -26.75
C VAL A 185 10.07 22.76 -27.33
N GLU A 186 10.76 23.58 -26.53
CA GLU A 186 11.45 24.78 -27.02
C GLU A 186 12.55 24.44 -28.03
N MET A 187 13.36 23.40 -27.78
CA MET A 187 14.36 22.93 -28.76
C MET A 187 13.70 22.49 -30.07
N LYS A 188 12.64 21.66 -30.01
CA LYS A 188 11.91 21.22 -31.22
C LYS A 188 11.27 22.39 -31.97
N GLN A 189 10.74 23.39 -31.28
CA GLN A 189 10.19 24.60 -31.92
C GLN A 189 11.28 25.40 -32.64
N ARG A 190 12.48 25.54 -32.05
CA ARG A 190 13.63 26.20 -32.68
C ARG A 190 14.11 25.42 -33.91
N THR A 191 14.31 24.10 -33.81
CA THR A 191 14.71 23.25 -34.95
C THR A 191 13.70 23.31 -36.09
N LEU A 192 12.40 23.20 -35.79
CA LEU A 192 11.34 23.29 -36.80
C LEU A 192 11.28 24.68 -37.44
N ALA A 193 11.50 25.76 -36.69
CA ALA A 193 11.60 27.11 -37.24
C ALA A 193 12.81 27.27 -38.17
N GLU A 194 13.96 26.72 -37.82
CA GLU A 194 15.16 26.70 -38.68
C GLU A 194 14.96 25.87 -39.96
N GLU A 195 14.31 24.71 -39.88
CA GLU A 195 13.98 23.87 -41.04
C GLU A 195 12.98 24.56 -41.98
N ASN A 196 11.95 25.19 -41.42
CA ASN A 196 11.02 26.02 -42.19
C ASN A 196 11.73 27.22 -42.85
N GLN A 197 12.65 27.89 -42.15
CA GLN A 197 13.42 28.99 -42.73
C GLN A 197 14.31 28.50 -43.90
N LYS A 198 15.06 27.41 -43.70
CA LYS A 198 15.92 26.81 -44.74
C LYS A 198 15.12 26.36 -45.97
N THR A 199 13.92 25.78 -45.78
CA THR A 199 13.05 25.39 -46.90
C THR A 199 12.44 26.58 -47.62
N LEU A 200 12.06 27.66 -46.91
CA LEU A 200 11.62 28.92 -47.53
C LEU A 200 12.74 29.59 -48.35
N GLU A 201 13.98 29.56 -47.87
CA GLU A 201 15.15 30.06 -48.61
C GLU A 201 15.38 29.25 -49.89
N VAL A 202 15.43 27.92 -49.81
CA VAL A 202 15.58 27.05 -51.00
C VAL A 202 14.43 27.21 -52.00
N LEU A 203 13.19 27.40 -51.53
CA LEU A 203 12.05 27.67 -52.41
C LEU A 203 12.16 29.04 -53.11
N LYS A 204 12.64 30.07 -52.39
CA LYS A 204 12.84 31.41 -52.92
C LYS A 204 13.97 31.47 -53.95
N ASP A 205 15.11 30.83 -53.68
CA ASP A 205 16.23 30.75 -54.62
C ASP A 205 15.83 29.98 -55.89
N ARG A 206 15.03 28.91 -55.74
CA ARG A 206 14.42 28.20 -56.87
C ARG A 206 13.43 29.08 -57.64
N GLU A 207 12.61 29.88 -56.96
CA GLU A 207 11.70 30.83 -57.61
C GLU A 207 12.47 31.86 -58.43
N GLN A 208 13.53 32.47 -57.86
CA GLN A 208 14.38 33.42 -58.56
C GLN A 208 15.04 32.79 -59.80
N SER A 209 15.59 31.57 -59.69
CA SER A 209 16.16 30.85 -60.83
C SER A 209 15.12 30.58 -61.94
N LEU A 210 13.87 30.26 -61.58
CA LEU A 210 12.78 30.07 -62.54
C LEU A 210 12.31 31.39 -63.16
N GLN A 211 12.29 32.49 -62.40
CA GLN A 211 12.01 33.83 -62.91
C GLN A 211 13.10 34.29 -63.92
N ASP A 212 14.37 33.98 -63.65
CA ASP A 212 15.49 34.28 -64.55
C ASP A 212 15.49 33.42 -65.81
N GLN A 213 15.21 32.12 -65.71
CA GLN A 213 15.01 31.25 -66.88
C GLN A 213 13.82 31.75 -67.74
N LEU A 214 12.71 32.16 -67.11
CA LEU A 214 11.55 32.72 -67.80
C LEU A 214 11.88 34.06 -68.47
N ARG A 215 12.71 34.90 -67.85
CA ARG A 215 13.23 36.15 -68.42
C ARG A 215 14.11 35.88 -69.64
N GLN A 216 15.10 35.00 -69.51
CA GLN A 216 16.00 34.62 -70.59
C GLN A 216 15.24 33.99 -71.78
N ALA A 217 14.23 33.15 -71.50
CA ALA A 217 13.37 32.58 -72.54
C ALA A 217 12.54 33.65 -73.27
N LYS A 218 11.97 34.63 -72.55
CA LYS A 218 11.25 35.76 -73.15
C LYS A 218 12.17 36.66 -73.98
N GLU A 219 13.37 36.96 -73.50
CA GLU A 219 14.38 37.73 -74.23
C GLU A 219 14.85 36.98 -75.50
N SER A 220 15.03 35.66 -75.42
CA SER A 220 15.34 34.81 -76.57
C SER A 220 14.21 34.83 -77.60
N VAL A 221 12.95 34.66 -77.19
CA VAL A 221 11.79 34.76 -78.08
C VAL A 221 11.68 36.15 -78.72
N ALA A 222 11.86 37.23 -77.96
CA ALA A 222 11.83 38.59 -78.48
C ALA A 222 12.98 38.88 -79.47
N ASN A 223 14.15 38.28 -79.27
CA ASN A 223 15.26 38.38 -80.22
C ASN A 223 15.01 37.53 -81.48
N MET A 224 14.43 36.34 -81.36
CA MET A 224 14.00 35.53 -82.51
C MET A 224 12.88 36.21 -83.30
N GLN A 225 11.96 36.91 -82.64
CA GLN A 225 10.93 37.74 -83.31
C GLN A 225 11.57 38.88 -84.10
N LYS A 226 12.49 39.66 -83.51
CA LYS A 226 13.23 40.71 -84.24
C LYS A 226 14.05 40.16 -85.41
N LEU A 227 14.71 39.02 -85.24
CA LEU A 227 15.45 38.36 -86.32
C LEU A 227 14.53 37.87 -87.44
N HIS A 228 13.33 37.39 -87.10
CA HIS A 228 12.31 37.00 -88.07
C HIS A 228 11.74 38.22 -88.82
N GLU A 229 11.45 39.31 -88.11
CA GLU A 229 11.03 40.60 -88.70
C GLU A 229 12.09 41.13 -89.67
N LEU A 230 13.37 41.15 -89.27
CA LEU A 230 14.49 41.58 -90.12
C LEU A 230 14.69 40.67 -91.34
N ALA A 231 14.60 39.35 -91.17
CA ALA A 231 14.68 38.42 -92.29
C ALA A 231 13.47 38.57 -93.23
N GLN A 232 12.28 38.87 -92.69
CA GLN A 232 11.08 39.11 -93.47
C GLN A 232 11.18 40.43 -94.26
N THR A 233 11.71 41.52 -93.67
CA THR A 233 11.96 42.76 -94.41
C THR A 233 13.01 42.57 -95.50
N GLN A 234 14.10 41.84 -95.22
CA GLN A 234 15.11 41.50 -96.25
C GLN A 234 14.53 40.64 -97.39
N LEU A 235 13.63 39.70 -97.09
CA LEU A 235 12.92 38.93 -98.12
C LEU A 235 11.96 39.79 -98.94
N PHE A 236 11.30 40.79 -98.34
CA PHE A 236 10.50 41.77 -99.08
C PHE A 236 11.37 42.70 -99.94
N GLU A 237 12.53 43.14 -99.45
CA GLU A 237 13.48 43.97 -100.20
C GLU A 237 14.08 43.21 -101.39
N LEU A 238 14.59 41.98 -101.19
CA LEU A 238 15.09 41.12 -102.26
C LEU A 238 14.01 40.76 -103.28
N ARG A 239 12.76 40.58 -102.81
CA ARG A 239 11.62 40.37 -103.71
C ARG A 239 11.30 41.61 -104.53
N ALA A 240 11.28 42.80 -103.92
CA ALA A 240 11.06 44.06 -104.62
C ALA A 240 12.17 44.33 -105.64
N GLN A 241 13.44 44.08 -105.29
CA GLN A 241 14.58 44.16 -106.22
C GLN A 241 14.47 43.14 -107.36
N SER A 242 13.97 41.94 -107.11
CA SER A 242 13.74 40.92 -108.15
C SER A 242 12.55 41.29 -109.07
N GLU A 243 11.49 41.87 -108.52
CA GLU A 243 10.34 42.40 -109.27
C GLU A 243 10.75 43.66 -110.08
N GLU A 244 11.66 44.50 -109.57
CA GLU A 244 12.29 45.61 -110.29
C GLU A 244 13.26 45.13 -111.39
N GLU A 245 14.16 44.18 -111.10
CA GLU A 245 15.05 43.58 -112.10
C GLU A 245 14.28 42.88 -113.23
N THR A 246 13.18 42.19 -112.92
CA THR A 246 12.37 41.53 -113.94
C THR A 246 11.54 42.52 -114.75
N ALA A 247 11.05 43.62 -114.14
CA ALA A 247 10.46 44.73 -114.88
C ALA A 247 11.49 45.44 -115.79
N ALA A 248 12.72 45.66 -115.31
CA ALA A 248 13.81 46.23 -116.09
C ALA A 248 14.20 45.32 -117.27
N LYS A 249 14.39 44.02 -117.02
CA LYS A 249 14.66 43.02 -118.08
C LYS A 249 13.51 42.86 -119.06
N GLN A 250 12.25 43.03 -118.63
CA GLN A 250 11.10 43.07 -119.53
C GLN A 250 11.09 44.37 -120.36
N SER A 251 11.50 45.50 -119.80
CA SER A 251 11.70 46.75 -120.55
C SER A 251 12.82 46.61 -121.59
N GLU A 252 13.97 46.05 -121.21
CA GLU A 252 15.07 45.74 -122.13
C GLU A 252 14.62 44.75 -123.22
N PHE A 253 13.89 43.69 -122.85
CA PHE A 253 13.33 42.74 -123.81
C PHE A 253 12.36 43.42 -124.78
N ASN A 254 11.52 44.35 -124.32
CA ASN A 254 10.62 45.10 -125.19
C ASN A 254 11.41 46.02 -126.15
N ILE A 255 12.46 46.71 -125.68
CA ILE A 255 13.33 47.54 -126.52
C ILE A 255 14.09 46.69 -127.55
N LEU A 256 14.58 45.52 -127.15
CA LEU A 256 15.22 44.55 -128.03
C LEU A 256 14.21 43.92 -129.00
N MET A 257 12.95 43.73 -128.61
CA MET A 257 11.88 43.30 -129.49
C MET A 257 11.55 44.38 -130.53
N ASP A 258 11.40 45.65 -130.12
CA ASP A 258 11.25 46.79 -131.04
C ASP A 258 12.44 46.91 -132.01
N GLU A 259 13.66 46.63 -131.54
CA GLU A 259 14.87 46.63 -132.37
C GLU A 259 14.94 45.41 -133.28
N VAL A 260 14.49 44.23 -132.84
CA VAL A 260 14.33 43.03 -133.67
C VAL A 260 13.21 43.21 -134.69
N GLU A 261 12.09 43.87 -134.38
CA GLU A 261 11.03 44.18 -135.34
C GLU A 261 11.47 45.24 -136.35
N ARG A 262 12.25 46.25 -135.94
CA ARG A 262 12.93 47.18 -136.86
C ARG A 262 13.96 46.46 -137.73
N ALA A 263 14.75 45.55 -137.16
CA ALA A 263 15.73 44.75 -137.87
C ALA A 263 15.07 43.73 -138.81
N GLN A 264 13.94 43.12 -138.45
CA GLN A 264 13.14 42.24 -139.29
C GLN A 264 12.42 43.02 -140.39
N SER A 265 11.88 44.20 -140.11
CA SER A 265 11.32 45.10 -141.13
C SER A 265 12.39 45.49 -142.15
N ARG A 266 13.61 45.80 -141.67
CA ARG A 266 14.79 46.06 -142.50
C ARG A 266 15.30 44.81 -143.21
N LEU A 267 15.19 43.64 -142.60
CA LEU A 267 15.55 42.36 -143.20
C LEU A 267 14.55 42.00 -144.31
N VAL A 268 13.25 42.27 -144.15
CA VAL A 268 12.23 42.10 -145.19
C VAL A 268 12.42 43.09 -146.35
N SER A 269 12.85 44.34 -146.10
CA SER A 269 13.28 45.22 -147.20
C SER A 269 14.55 44.71 -147.88
N LEU A 270 15.56 44.30 -147.10
CA LEU A 270 16.78 43.69 -147.61
C LEU A 270 16.53 42.34 -148.28
N GLU A 271 15.45 41.62 -147.97
CA GLU A 271 15.07 40.37 -148.62
C GLU A 271 14.36 40.60 -149.94
N ARG A 272 13.58 41.69 -150.07
CA ARG A 272 13.11 42.17 -151.37
C ARG A 272 14.28 42.62 -152.25
N GLU A 273 15.26 43.31 -151.68
CA GLU A 273 16.51 43.68 -152.38
C GLU A 273 17.38 42.44 -152.68
N LYS A 274 17.42 41.43 -151.80
CA LYS A 274 18.13 40.16 -151.98
C LYS A 274 17.46 39.25 -153.00
N ASP A 275 16.15 39.28 -153.17
CA ASP A 275 15.48 38.53 -154.25
C ASP A 275 15.70 39.22 -155.61
N ILE A 276 15.83 40.55 -155.63
CA ILE A 276 16.36 41.29 -156.79
C ILE A 276 17.83 40.90 -157.05
N LEU A 277 18.69 40.85 -156.03
CA LEU A 277 20.12 40.52 -156.15
C LEU A 277 20.41 39.01 -156.31
N ARG A 278 19.49 38.12 -155.93
CA ARG A 278 19.57 36.66 -156.21
C ARG A 278 19.46 36.35 -157.69
N SER A 279 18.86 37.24 -158.49
CA SER A 279 18.95 37.18 -159.95
C SER A 279 20.34 37.55 -160.50
N GLN A 280 21.26 38.04 -159.66
CA GLN A 280 22.57 38.56 -160.03
C GLN A 280 23.77 37.87 -159.33
N LEU A 281 23.55 37.04 -158.31
CA LEU A 281 24.63 36.51 -157.46
C LEU A 281 24.55 34.98 -157.23
N GLN A 282 24.43 34.24 -158.33
CA GLN A 282 24.60 32.78 -158.39
C GLN A 282 26.10 32.39 -158.34
N SER A 283 26.80 32.63 -157.22
CA SER A 283 28.22 32.25 -157.06
C SER A 283 28.72 32.16 -155.60
N ALA A 284 29.10 30.94 -155.17
CA ALA A 284 29.89 30.57 -153.96
C ALA A 284 29.29 30.93 -152.55
N ASN A 285 29.11 30.09 -151.50
CA ASN A 285 29.30 28.65 -151.13
C ASN A 285 30.29 28.39 -149.93
N GLU A 286 29.74 27.91 -148.78
CA GLU A 286 30.11 26.85 -147.77
C GLU A 286 31.61 26.52 -147.43
N GLU A 287 32.09 25.91 -146.30
CA GLU A 287 31.62 25.40 -144.96
C GLU A 287 32.88 25.11 -144.04
N THR A 288 32.98 24.52 -142.82
CA THR A 288 32.10 23.96 -141.73
C THR A 288 32.87 23.81 -140.38
N GLY A 289 32.16 23.69 -139.23
CA GLY A 289 32.53 22.82 -138.07
C GLY A 289 33.71 23.18 -137.13
N ASN A 290 34.07 22.42 -136.06
CA ASN A 290 33.45 21.35 -135.22
C ASN A 290 34.40 20.93 -134.03
N LYS A 291 33.95 20.10 -133.06
CA LYS A 291 34.69 19.30 -131.99
C LYS A 291 34.93 20.01 -130.63
N LYS A 292 34.64 19.42 -129.43
CA LYS A 292 35.19 18.24 -128.66
C LYS A 292 36.59 18.51 -128.03
N SER A 293 36.99 18.00 -126.85
CA SER A 293 36.51 16.88 -125.98
C SER A 293 37.01 17.03 -124.51
N ASP A 294 36.54 16.15 -123.59
CA ASP A 294 37.23 15.43 -122.46
C ASP A 294 38.52 15.99 -121.78
N ASN A 295 38.96 15.67 -120.55
CA ASN A 295 38.50 14.99 -119.30
C ASN A 295 39.77 14.92 -118.37
N ILE A 296 39.67 14.40 -117.13
CA ILE A 296 40.75 13.99 -116.18
C ILE A 296 41.28 15.06 -115.20
N ASP A 297 40.90 14.92 -113.92
CA ASP A 297 41.85 14.72 -112.81
C ASP A 297 41.24 13.74 -111.80
N SER A 298 41.83 12.56 -111.64
CA SER A 298 41.33 11.49 -110.77
C SER A 298 42.16 11.30 -109.49
N SER A 299 43.25 12.06 -109.31
CA SER A 299 44.19 11.86 -108.21
C SER A 299 43.78 12.61 -106.95
N SER A 300 43.44 13.90 -107.10
CA SER A 300 43.08 14.79 -105.98
C SER A 300 41.83 14.35 -105.20
N VAL A 301 40.90 13.65 -105.85
CA VAL A 301 39.67 13.13 -105.22
C VAL A 301 39.96 12.01 -104.20
N LEU A 302 40.95 11.15 -104.47
CA LEU A 302 41.25 10.00 -103.61
C LEU A 302 41.96 10.41 -102.32
N GLU A 303 42.87 11.39 -102.38
CA GLU A 303 43.59 11.91 -101.23
C GLU A 303 42.66 12.68 -100.27
N ASN A 304 41.78 13.52 -100.81
CA ASN A 304 40.71 14.16 -100.03
C ASN A 304 39.74 13.11 -99.42
N SER A 305 39.45 12.01 -100.14
CA SER A 305 38.63 10.92 -99.60
C SER A 305 39.32 10.14 -98.46
N LEU A 306 40.65 10.11 -98.40
CA LEU A 306 41.39 9.46 -97.31
C LEU A 306 41.30 10.31 -96.04
N ILE A 307 41.64 11.60 -96.14
CA ILE A 307 41.59 12.55 -95.02
C ILE A 307 40.17 12.64 -94.43
N ALA A 308 39.14 12.63 -95.30
CA ALA A 308 37.74 12.58 -94.85
C ALA A 308 37.42 11.31 -94.04
N LYS A 309 37.96 10.14 -94.44
CA LYS A 309 37.76 8.87 -93.70
C LYS A 309 38.52 8.85 -92.39
N GLU A 310 39.76 9.35 -92.36
CA GLU A 310 40.55 9.45 -91.12
C GLU A 310 39.86 10.37 -90.10
N LYS A 311 39.30 11.50 -90.54
CA LYS A 311 38.48 12.35 -89.68
C LYS A 311 37.20 11.64 -89.20
N ILE A 312 36.47 10.94 -90.08
CA ILE A 312 35.29 10.16 -89.66
C ILE A 312 35.69 9.10 -88.62
N ILE A 313 36.86 8.48 -88.74
CA ILE A 313 37.38 7.53 -87.74
C ILE A 313 37.74 8.24 -86.42
N SER A 314 38.33 9.44 -86.43
CA SER A 314 38.56 10.18 -85.18
C SER A 314 37.25 10.61 -84.51
N ASP A 315 36.30 11.12 -85.28
CA ASP A 315 35.01 11.59 -84.79
C ASP A 315 34.19 10.43 -84.20
N LEU A 316 34.14 9.28 -84.89
CA LEU A 316 33.50 8.05 -84.38
C LEU A 316 34.19 7.48 -83.13
N ASN A 317 35.52 7.50 -83.04
CA ASN A 317 36.22 7.05 -81.83
C ASN A 317 35.93 7.96 -80.62
N LEU A 318 35.78 9.27 -80.85
CA LEU A 318 35.42 10.23 -79.81
C LEU A 318 33.96 10.03 -79.37
N GLU A 319 33.04 9.79 -80.30
CA GLU A 319 31.66 9.41 -80.01
C GLU A 319 31.57 8.08 -79.22
N LEU A 320 32.31 7.05 -79.65
CA LEU A 320 32.36 5.75 -78.97
C LEU A 320 32.89 5.89 -77.53
N HIS A 321 33.99 6.61 -77.33
CA HIS A 321 34.54 6.88 -76.00
C HIS A 321 33.59 7.70 -75.11
N ASN A 322 32.86 8.66 -75.68
CA ASN A 322 31.84 9.42 -74.96
C ASN A 322 30.67 8.51 -74.55
N ILE A 323 30.20 7.63 -75.44
CA ILE A 323 29.15 6.64 -75.16
C ILE A 323 29.59 5.67 -74.06
N GLU A 324 30.82 5.14 -74.13
CA GLU A 324 31.41 4.31 -73.06
C GLU A 324 31.44 5.04 -71.73
N THR A 325 31.84 6.31 -71.72
CA THR A 325 31.91 7.16 -70.51
C THR A 325 30.52 7.46 -69.94
N THR A 326 29.50 7.70 -70.78
CA THR A 326 28.11 7.82 -70.30
C THR A 326 27.60 6.50 -69.73
N LEU A 327 27.90 5.37 -70.38
CA LEU A 327 27.46 4.05 -69.94
C LEU A 327 28.13 3.60 -68.62
N THR A 328 29.39 3.97 -68.38
CA THR A 328 30.02 3.75 -67.07
C THR A 328 29.40 4.63 -65.98
N ASN A 329 29.16 5.91 -66.27
CA ASN A 329 28.50 6.82 -65.33
C ASN A 329 27.07 6.36 -64.97
N GLU A 330 26.26 5.93 -65.93
CA GLU A 330 24.93 5.37 -65.69
C GLU A 330 25.00 4.07 -64.87
N ARG A 331 25.96 3.18 -65.15
CA ARG A 331 26.18 1.96 -64.36
C ARG A 331 26.59 2.27 -62.91
N GLU A 332 27.43 3.28 -62.69
CA GLU A 332 27.79 3.71 -61.33
C GLU A 332 26.61 4.35 -60.60
N GLN A 333 25.81 5.19 -61.27
CA GLN A 333 24.58 5.76 -60.71
C GLN A 333 23.58 4.67 -60.32
N HIS A 334 23.31 3.71 -61.21
CA HIS A 334 22.43 2.57 -60.89
C HIS A 334 23.01 1.67 -59.78
N MET A 335 24.33 1.45 -59.71
CA MET A 335 24.93 0.74 -58.58
C MET A 335 24.79 1.52 -57.25
N ALA A 336 24.90 2.85 -57.28
CA ALA A 336 24.68 3.69 -56.09
C ALA A 336 23.20 3.68 -55.67
N GLU A 337 22.28 3.73 -56.63
CA GLU A 337 20.84 3.64 -56.39
C GLU A 337 20.43 2.27 -55.84
N ILE A 338 20.91 1.16 -56.42
CA ILE A 338 20.70 -0.19 -55.90
C ILE A 338 21.23 -0.33 -54.46
N LYS A 339 22.42 0.21 -54.16
CA LYS A 339 22.96 0.24 -52.78
C LYS A 339 22.06 1.04 -51.83
N LYS A 340 21.55 2.20 -52.27
CA LYS A 340 20.64 3.04 -51.48
C LYS A 340 19.29 2.36 -51.24
N LEU A 341 18.71 1.74 -52.28
CA LEU A 341 17.45 0.99 -52.18
C LEU A 341 17.59 -0.23 -51.27
N ASN A 342 18.69 -0.99 -51.37
CA ASN A 342 18.96 -2.12 -50.48
C ASN A 342 19.16 -1.68 -49.01
N ALA A 343 19.78 -0.53 -48.77
CA ALA A 343 19.91 0.03 -47.42
C ALA A 343 18.55 0.42 -46.82
N VAL A 344 17.69 1.09 -47.60
CA VAL A 344 16.32 1.43 -47.19
C VAL A 344 15.46 0.18 -47.01
N LEU A 345 15.58 -0.82 -47.89
CA LEU A 345 14.91 -2.11 -47.75
C LEU A 345 15.27 -2.75 -46.39
N HIS A 346 16.55 -2.85 -46.08
CA HIS A 346 17.02 -3.45 -44.83
C HIS A 346 16.57 -2.67 -43.59
N GLU A 347 16.58 -1.33 -43.64
CA GLU A 347 16.01 -0.49 -42.58
C GLU A 347 14.51 -0.80 -42.34
N LYS A 348 13.74 -0.99 -43.42
CA LYS A 348 12.31 -1.35 -43.31
C LYS A 348 12.09 -2.80 -42.89
N GLU A 349 12.95 -3.74 -43.26
CA GLU A 349 12.92 -5.12 -42.74
C GLU A 349 13.16 -5.17 -41.23
N VAL A 350 14.17 -4.44 -40.74
CA VAL A 350 14.49 -4.35 -39.30
C VAL A 350 13.33 -3.70 -38.54
N ALA A 351 12.83 -2.55 -39.01
CA ALA A 351 11.69 -1.87 -38.39
C ALA A 351 10.40 -2.71 -38.43
N HIS A 352 10.17 -3.47 -39.51
CA HIS A 352 9.02 -4.37 -39.61
C HIS A 352 9.12 -5.54 -38.61
N GLU A 353 10.29 -6.16 -38.48
CA GLU A 353 10.50 -7.26 -37.51
C GLU A 353 10.46 -6.76 -36.06
N GLU A 354 10.86 -5.52 -35.79
CA GLU A 354 10.71 -4.86 -34.48
C GLU A 354 9.24 -4.55 -34.16
N MET A 355 8.49 -3.91 -35.08
CA MET A 355 7.05 -3.70 -34.94
C MET A 355 6.28 -5.02 -34.76
N LYS A 356 6.67 -6.07 -35.48
CA LYS A 356 6.09 -7.42 -35.36
C LYS A 356 6.37 -8.05 -33.99
N LYS A 357 7.57 -7.87 -33.43
CA LYS A 357 7.87 -8.26 -32.04
C LYS A 357 7.04 -7.47 -31.04
N GLU A 358 6.87 -6.16 -31.23
CA GLU A 358 6.04 -5.32 -30.36
C GLU A 358 4.57 -5.78 -30.39
N VAL A 359 4.02 -6.07 -31.58
CA VAL A 359 2.66 -6.62 -31.76
C VAL A 359 2.50 -8.00 -31.13
N GLN A 360 3.54 -8.85 -31.14
CA GLN A 360 3.54 -10.14 -30.44
C GLN A 360 3.71 -10.02 -28.92
N ALA A 361 4.39 -8.97 -28.43
CA ALA A 361 4.59 -8.70 -27.00
C ALA A 361 3.38 -8.01 -26.35
N ARG A 362 2.54 -7.30 -27.13
CA ARG A 362 1.29 -6.72 -26.66
C ARG A 362 0.32 -7.82 -26.18
N PRO A 363 -0.32 -7.67 -25.01
CA PRO A 363 -1.32 -8.62 -24.52
C PRO A 363 -2.41 -8.89 -25.57
N THR A 364 -2.66 -10.17 -25.85
CA THR A 364 -3.73 -10.56 -26.78
C THR A 364 -5.09 -10.13 -26.25
N ALA A 365 -6.05 -9.84 -27.14
CA ALA A 365 -7.40 -9.42 -26.74
C ALA A 365 -8.03 -10.37 -25.71
N LYS A 366 -7.88 -11.69 -25.92
CA LYS A 366 -8.29 -12.71 -24.94
C LYS A 366 -7.66 -12.50 -23.56
N LEU A 367 -6.35 -12.27 -23.47
CA LEU A 367 -5.68 -12.03 -22.19
C LEU A 367 -6.16 -10.73 -21.52
N VAL A 368 -6.43 -9.67 -22.30
CA VAL A 368 -7.00 -8.42 -21.78
C VAL A 368 -8.41 -8.62 -21.26
N ASP A 369 -9.25 -9.36 -21.97
CA ASP A 369 -10.63 -9.64 -21.56
C ASP A 369 -10.69 -10.66 -20.41
N ASP A 370 -9.78 -11.63 -20.34
CA ASP A 370 -9.60 -12.52 -19.18
C ASP A 370 -9.15 -11.75 -17.94
N LEU A 371 -8.29 -10.73 -18.09
CA LEU A 371 -7.91 -9.84 -16.99
C LEU A 371 -9.08 -8.95 -16.57
N ARG A 372 -9.88 -8.44 -17.52
CA ARG A 372 -11.12 -7.69 -17.23
C ARG A 372 -12.16 -8.55 -16.52
N LYS A 373 -12.40 -9.79 -16.96
CA LYS A 373 -13.24 -10.79 -16.28
C LYS A 373 -12.74 -11.00 -14.85
N LYS A 374 -11.45 -11.27 -14.65
CA LYS A 374 -10.85 -11.45 -13.32
C LYS A 374 -11.02 -10.22 -12.43
N ILE A 375 -10.86 -9.01 -12.98
CA ILE A 375 -11.12 -7.76 -12.25
C ILE A 375 -12.60 -7.62 -11.88
N LYS A 376 -13.55 -7.89 -12.79
CA LYS A 376 -15.00 -7.83 -12.51
C LYS A 376 -15.41 -8.85 -11.44
N ILE A 377 -14.86 -10.07 -11.49
CA ILE A 377 -15.06 -11.12 -10.48
C ILE A 377 -14.46 -10.70 -9.13
N LEU A 378 -13.22 -10.20 -9.09
CA LEU A 378 -12.60 -9.71 -7.86
C LEU A 378 -13.33 -8.49 -7.28
N GLN A 379 -13.89 -7.63 -8.11
CA GLN A 379 -14.71 -6.50 -7.69
C GLN A 379 -16.04 -6.96 -7.09
N ALA A 380 -16.72 -7.92 -7.72
CA ALA A 380 -17.96 -8.49 -7.19
C ALA A 380 -17.73 -9.22 -5.85
N VAL A 381 -16.70 -10.07 -5.77
CA VAL A 381 -16.34 -10.83 -4.55
C VAL A 381 -15.76 -9.93 -3.45
N GLY A 382 -15.05 -8.86 -3.80
CA GLY A 382 -14.40 -7.95 -2.85
C GLY A 382 -15.29 -6.83 -2.32
N TYR A 383 -16.34 -6.43 -3.06
CA TYR A 383 -17.17 -5.27 -2.72
C TYR A 383 -18.69 -5.54 -2.68
N ASN A 384 -19.16 -6.76 -2.99
CA ASN A 384 -20.59 -7.13 -3.03
C ASN A 384 -21.48 -6.15 -3.83
N SER A 385 -20.93 -5.53 -4.87
CA SER A 385 -21.56 -4.43 -5.61
C SER A 385 -21.46 -4.64 -7.11
N ILE A 386 -22.40 -5.44 -7.64
CA ILE A 386 -22.80 -5.57 -9.05
C ILE A 386 -24.25 -6.09 -9.04
N GLU A 387 -25.10 -5.56 -9.90
CA GLU A 387 -26.50 -5.98 -10.05
C GLU A 387 -26.58 -7.32 -10.80
N ALA A 388 -27.58 -8.15 -10.50
CA ALA A 388 -27.61 -9.56 -10.91
C ALA A 388 -27.61 -9.76 -12.45
N GLU A 389 -28.19 -8.83 -13.20
CA GLU A 389 -28.30 -8.88 -14.66
C GLU A 389 -26.93 -8.78 -15.37
N ASP A 390 -25.91 -8.24 -14.69
CA ASP A 390 -24.59 -7.97 -15.27
C ASP A 390 -23.57 -9.11 -15.02
N TRP A 391 -24.05 -10.26 -14.52
CA TRP A 391 -23.28 -11.51 -14.35
C TRP A 391 -23.38 -12.46 -15.55
N GLU A 392 -24.58 -12.69 -16.10
CA GLU A 392 -24.81 -13.69 -17.15
C GLU A 392 -24.05 -13.38 -18.45
N THR A 393 -23.78 -12.11 -18.73
CA THR A 393 -23.06 -11.64 -19.93
C THR A 393 -21.53 -11.72 -19.83
N ALA A 394 -20.97 -12.05 -18.66
CA ALA A 394 -19.54 -11.94 -18.40
C ALA A 394 -18.73 -13.25 -18.56
N THR A 395 -19.39 -14.41 -18.64
CA THR A 395 -18.77 -15.74 -18.64
C THR A 395 -19.37 -16.65 -19.72
N SER A 396 -18.60 -17.64 -20.19
CA SER A 396 -19.19 -18.78 -20.90
C SER A 396 -19.71 -19.80 -19.88
N GLU A 397 -20.76 -20.56 -20.24
CA GLU A 397 -21.37 -21.57 -19.37
C GLU A 397 -20.34 -22.61 -18.86
N GLU A 398 -19.34 -22.96 -19.67
CA GLU A 398 -18.25 -23.88 -19.30
C GLU A 398 -17.27 -23.30 -18.25
N GLU A 399 -17.00 -21.98 -18.29
CA GLU A 399 -16.18 -21.31 -17.27
C GLU A 399 -16.99 -21.05 -16.00
N MET A 400 -18.27 -20.70 -16.15
CA MET A 400 -19.25 -20.50 -15.09
C MET A 400 -19.43 -21.78 -14.27
N THR A 401 -19.91 -22.87 -14.88
CA THR A 401 -20.13 -24.16 -14.20
C THR A 401 -18.88 -24.72 -13.55
N LYS A 402 -17.69 -24.50 -14.15
CA LYS A 402 -16.41 -24.88 -13.53
C LYS A 402 -16.09 -24.05 -12.29
N MET A 403 -16.29 -22.73 -12.34
CA MET A 403 -16.07 -21.86 -11.18
C MET A 403 -17.09 -22.11 -10.07
N GLU A 404 -18.37 -22.30 -10.42
CA GLU A 404 -19.43 -22.72 -9.51
C GLU A 404 -19.09 -24.06 -8.85
N SER A 405 -18.61 -25.06 -9.59
CA SER A 405 -18.21 -26.36 -9.02
C SER A 405 -17.10 -26.21 -7.96
N LEU A 406 -16.14 -25.31 -8.18
CA LEU A 406 -15.04 -25.03 -7.25
C LEU A 406 -15.50 -24.18 -6.05
N LEU A 407 -16.41 -23.24 -6.25
CA LEU A 407 -17.02 -22.46 -5.16
C LEU A 407 -17.94 -23.32 -4.29
N LEU A 408 -18.73 -24.21 -4.89
CA LEU A 408 -19.58 -25.18 -4.19
C LEU A 408 -18.74 -26.23 -3.43
N ASP A 409 -17.67 -26.76 -4.03
CA ASP A 409 -16.76 -27.68 -3.34
C ASP A 409 -16.02 -26.98 -2.18
N LYS A 410 -15.56 -25.74 -2.36
CA LYS A 410 -14.96 -24.95 -1.28
C LYS A 410 -15.98 -24.60 -0.19
N ASN A 411 -17.21 -24.23 -0.56
CA ASN A 411 -18.28 -23.95 0.41
C ASN A 411 -18.63 -25.20 1.22
N ARG A 412 -18.87 -26.35 0.57
CA ARG A 412 -19.08 -27.65 1.23
C ARG A 412 -17.93 -28.05 2.16
N LYS A 413 -16.68 -27.73 1.79
CA LYS A 413 -15.51 -27.93 2.66
C LYS A 413 -15.55 -27.03 3.89
N MET A 414 -15.85 -25.74 3.73
CA MET A 414 -16.02 -24.84 4.89
C MET A 414 -17.24 -25.22 5.75
N GLU A 415 -18.36 -25.66 5.17
CA GLU A 415 -19.50 -26.21 5.91
C GLU A 415 -19.11 -27.48 6.69
N HIS A 416 -18.28 -28.35 6.11
CA HIS A 416 -17.77 -29.54 6.79
C HIS A 416 -16.78 -29.20 7.91
N GLU A 417 -15.88 -28.25 7.71
CA GLU A 417 -14.96 -27.75 8.74
C GLU A 417 -15.72 -27.05 9.88
N LEU A 418 -16.72 -26.23 9.55
CA LEU A 418 -17.57 -25.52 10.51
C LEU A 418 -18.44 -26.49 11.31
N THR A 419 -18.99 -27.55 10.68
CA THR A 419 -19.70 -28.61 11.41
C THR A 419 -18.77 -29.46 12.27
N GLN A 420 -17.56 -29.83 11.80
CA GLN A 420 -16.55 -30.46 12.65
C GLN A 420 -16.16 -29.60 13.85
N LEU A 421 -15.98 -28.30 13.66
CA LEU A 421 -15.64 -27.37 14.74
C LEU A 421 -16.80 -27.20 15.74
N LYS A 422 -18.05 -27.16 15.27
CA LYS A 422 -19.24 -27.20 16.14
C LYS A 422 -19.32 -28.48 16.97
N VAL A 423 -19.06 -29.65 16.38
CA VAL A 423 -19.01 -30.93 17.12
C VAL A 423 -17.91 -30.89 18.17
N LYS A 424 -16.67 -30.56 17.79
CA LYS A 424 -15.53 -30.43 18.72
C LYS A 424 -15.79 -29.42 19.84
N LEU A 425 -16.50 -28.32 19.56
CA LEU A 425 -16.90 -27.34 20.58
C LEU A 425 -17.95 -27.92 21.54
N SER A 426 -18.96 -28.64 21.04
CA SER A 426 -19.95 -29.32 21.90
C SER A 426 -19.32 -30.41 22.78
N GLU A 427 -18.38 -31.20 22.24
CA GLU A 427 -17.59 -32.18 23.00
C GLU A 427 -16.81 -31.48 24.13
N ARG A 428 -16.10 -30.39 23.82
CA ARG A 428 -15.34 -29.61 24.80
C ARG A 428 -16.22 -28.93 25.85
N THR A 429 -17.42 -28.51 25.47
CA THR A 429 -18.41 -27.92 26.40
C THR A 429 -18.91 -28.98 27.39
N SER A 430 -19.28 -30.17 26.92
CA SER A 430 -19.71 -31.28 27.81
C SER A 430 -18.57 -31.80 28.71
N LEU A 431 -17.32 -31.79 28.24
CA LEU A 431 -16.15 -32.09 29.06
C LEU A 431 -15.86 -31.01 30.11
N LEU A 432 -16.17 -29.74 29.83
CA LEU A 432 -16.08 -28.65 30.80
C LEU A 432 -17.18 -28.80 31.87
N GLU A 433 -18.44 -28.96 31.46
CA GLU A 433 -19.59 -29.13 32.35
C GLU A 433 -19.42 -30.33 33.30
N THR A 434 -18.91 -31.46 32.80
CA THR A 434 -18.60 -32.63 33.65
C THR A 434 -17.37 -32.44 34.56
N ALA A 435 -16.45 -31.53 34.23
CA ALA A 435 -15.35 -31.16 35.11
C ALA A 435 -15.82 -30.18 36.20
N GLU A 436 -16.64 -29.19 35.84
CA GLU A 436 -17.27 -28.24 36.77
C GLU A 436 -18.19 -28.95 37.77
N GLY A 437 -18.99 -29.92 37.32
CA GLY A 437 -19.78 -30.79 38.20
C GLY A 437 -18.93 -31.57 39.21
N ARG A 438 -17.77 -32.11 38.79
CA ARG A 438 -16.81 -32.77 39.70
C ARG A 438 -16.17 -31.80 40.68
N ILE A 439 -15.87 -30.57 40.26
CA ILE A 439 -15.36 -29.51 41.16
C ILE A 439 -16.42 -29.17 42.21
N ALA A 440 -17.70 -29.05 41.81
CA ALA A 440 -18.81 -28.82 42.73
C ALA A 440 -18.98 -29.99 43.74
N GLU A 441 -18.93 -31.24 43.27
CA GLU A 441 -18.95 -32.42 44.16
C GLU A 441 -17.79 -32.44 45.15
N LEU A 442 -16.57 -32.19 44.69
CA LEU A 442 -15.39 -32.19 45.56
C LEU A 442 -15.44 -31.03 46.57
N THR A 443 -15.90 -29.86 46.13
CA THR A 443 -16.13 -28.70 47.02
C THR A 443 -17.21 -29.00 48.05
N ALA A 444 -18.28 -29.70 47.69
CA ALA A 444 -19.30 -30.15 48.64
C ALA A 444 -18.74 -31.15 49.67
N LYS A 445 -17.94 -32.13 49.22
CA LYS A 445 -17.25 -33.12 50.08
C LYS A 445 -16.25 -32.45 51.02
N VAL A 446 -15.47 -31.47 50.56
CA VAL A 446 -14.56 -30.67 51.41
C VAL A 446 -15.35 -29.88 52.45
N ASN A 447 -16.45 -29.20 52.07
CA ASN A 447 -17.31 -28.49 53.02
C ASN A 447 -17.96 -29.43 54.06
N GLU A 448 -18.31 -30.66 53.68
CA GLU A 448 -18.86 -31.66 54.60
C GLU A 448 -17.79 -32.20 55.55
N GLN A 449 -16.59 -32.52 55.05
CA GLN A 449 -15.43 -32.90 55.86
C GLN A 449 -15.03 -31.78 56.83
N GLN A 450 -15.00 -30.53 56.39
CA GLN A 450 -14.66 -29.38 57.22
C GLN A 450 -15.71 -29.14 58.33
N LYS A 451 -17.01 -29.35 58.04
CA LYS A 451 -18.08 -29.36 59.05
C LYS A 451 -17.99 -30.54 60.02
N LEU A 452 -17.49 -31.70 59.57
CA LEU A 452 -17.26 -32.86 60.43
C LEU A 452 -16.06 -32.63 61.36
N ILE A 453 -14.96 -32.09 60.82
CA ILE A 453 -13.77 -31.68 61.60
C ILE A 453 -14.18 -30.65 62.66
N GLN A 454 -14.91 -29.59 62.27
CA GLN A 454 -15.41 -28.58 63.22
C GLN A 454 -16.22 -29.20 64.37
N LYS A 455 -17.08 -30.18 64.09
CA LYS A 455 -17.83 -30.91 65.13
C LYS A 455 -16.95 -31.77 66.02
N LEU A 456 -15.95 -32.45 65.45
CA LEU A 456 -15.00 -33.26 66.21
C LEU A 456 -14.11 -32.39 67.10
N GLU A 457 -13.69 -31.22 66.62
CA GLU A 457 -12.99 -30.20 67.40
C GLU A 457 -13.87 -29.66 68.54
N ASP A 458 -15.12 -29.29 68.25
CA ASP A 458 -16.12 -28.87 69.25
C ASP A 458 -16.37 -29.96 70.31
N ASP A 459 -16.47 -31.23 69.91
CA ASP A 459 -16.74 -32.35 70.82
C ASP A 459 -15.49 -32.77 71.61
N ILE A 460 -14.27 -32.60 71.06
CA ILE A 460 -13.01 -32.69 71.81
C ILE A 460 -12.94 -31.56 72.84
N LEU A 461 -13.28 -30.31 72.48
CA LEU A 461 -13.32 -29.17 73.40
C LEU A 461 -14.34 -29.40 74.54
N LYS A 462 -15.53 -29.93 74.24
CA LYS A 462 -16.53 -30.33 75.25
C LYS A 462 -16.03 -31.49 76.11
N GLY A 463 -15.31 -32.46 75.54
CA GLY A 463 -14.68 -33.58 76.25
C GLY A 463 -13.66 -33.09 77.27
N TYR A 464 -12.73 -32.22 76.85
CA TYR A 464 -11.75 -31.58 77.74
C TYR A 464 -12.39 -30.65 78.78
N SER A 465 -13.53 -30.03 78.47
CA SER A 465 -14.32 -29.26 79.44
C SER A 465 -14.96 -30.14 80.53
N SER A 466 -15.05 -31.47 80.34
CA SER A 466 -15.87 -32.37 81.17
C SER A 466 -15.07 -33.26 82.14
N LYS A 467 -14.20 -32.61 82.93
CA LYS A 467 -13.71 -33.04 84.27
C LYS A 467 -12.96 -34.38 84.44
N ASP A 468 -11.75 -34.24 85.00
CA ASP A 468 -11.32 -34.87 86.26
C ASP A 468 -11.78 -36.32 86.55
N ARG A 469 -11.04 -37.33 86.03
CA ARG A 469 -10.63 -38.54 86.79
C ARG A 469 -9.77 -39.49 85.96
N LYS A 470 -8.64 -39.95 86.53
CA LYS A 470 -7.79 -41.11 86.13
C LYS A 470 -7.50 -41.25 84.62
N GLY A 471 -6.28 -41.08 84.10
CA GLY A 471 -4.98 -41.29 84.73
C GLY A 471 -4.45 -42.70 84.45
N SER A 472 -3.46 -42.79 83.55
CA SER A 472 -2.72 -43.97 83.10
C SER A 472 -3.47 -44.98 82.21
N VAL A 473 -2.69 -45.65 81.35
CA VAL A 473 -3.05 -46.77 80.45
C VAL A 473 -4.01 -46.40 79.29
N PHE A 474 -3.42 -46.08 78.14
CA PHE A 474 -3.59 -46.95 76.98
C PHE A 474 -2.29 -47.01 76.17
N ASP A 475 -1.59 -48.13 76.33
CA ASP A 475 -0.52 -48.59 75.45
C ASP A 475 -1.16 -49.58 74.45
N ASP A 476 -0.44 -49.96 73.40
CA ASP A 476 -0.85 -50.96 72.38
C ASP A 476 -2.06 -50.63 71.49
N TRP A 477 -1.80 -50.46 70.19
CA TRP A 477 -2.71 -50.79 69.09
C TRP A 477 -1.89 -51.21 67.87
N ASP A 478 -1.39 -52.44 67.89
CA ASP A 478 -0.78 -53.09 66.72
C ASP A 478 -1.79 -53.25 65.56
N LEU A 479 -1.41 -52.79 64.37
CA LEU A 479 -2.11 -53.07 63.11
C LEU A 479 -1.09 -53.30 61.99
N SER A 480 -0.95 -54.56 61.60
CA SER A 480 -0.01 -55.03 60.59
C SER A 480 -0.60 -55.02 59.17
N GLU A 481 0.32 -54.93 58.20
CA GLU A 481 0.16 -55.28 56.78
C GLU A 481 -1.03 -54.68 55.97
N SER A 482 -0.76 -53.54 55.33
CA SER A 482 -0.95 -53.47 53.87
C SER A 482 0.22 -52.71 53.23
N GLY A 483 1.08 -53.43 52.51
CA GLY A 483 2.30 -52.86 51.90
C GLY A 483 2.01 -52.12 50.59
N GLY A 484 2.68 -50.99 50.35
CA GLY A 484 2.32 -50.10 49.22
C GLY A 484 3.32 -49.04 48.76
N THR A 485 4.62 -49.20 49.05
CA THR A 485 5.77 -48.49 48.42
C THR A 485 5.77 -46.94 48.41
N GLU A 486 6.73 -46.34 49.11
CA GLU A 486 7.05 -44.91 49.02
C GLU A 486 7.48 -44.51 47.59
N LEU A 487 6.83 -43.51 46.95
CA LEU A 487 7.36 -42.76 45.80
C LEU A 487 6.47 -41.57 45.39
N SER A 488 6.44 -40.49 46.20
CA SER A 488 5.51 -39.36 45.95
C SER A 488 6.05 -37.93 46.13
N GLU A 489 7.36 -37.69 46.07
CA GLU A 489 7.92 -36.31 46.01
C GLU A 489 8.47 -35.89 44.63
N VAL A 490 8.74 -36.83 43.71
CA VAL A 490 9.42 -36.52 42.44
C VAL A 490 8.47 -36.01 41.33
N THR A 491 7.19 -36.35 41.39
CA THR A 491 6.22 -36.08 40.31
C THR A 491 5.79 -34.62 40.19
N LEU A 492 5.75 -33.87 41.29
CA LEU A 492 5.36 -32.45 41.30
C LEU A 492 6.38 -31.53 40.61
N SER A 493 7.67 -31.86 40.66
CA SER A 493 8.72 -31.10 39.97
C SER A 493 8.63 -31.23 38.44
N CYS A 494 8.30 -32.44 37.95
CA CYS A 494 8.34 -32.74 36.52
C CYS A 494 7.25 -32.01 35.71
N TYR A 495 6.01 -31.96 36.22
CA TYR A 495 4.90 -31.25 35.55
C TYR A 495 5.15 -29.75 35.42
N CYS A 496 5.79 -29.12 36.41
CA CYS A 496 6.11 -27.69 36.36
C CYS A 496 7.20 -27.34 35.34
N SER A 497 8.04 -28.31 34.94
CA SER A 497 9.13 -28.12 33.96
C SER A 497 8.67 -28.32 32.52
N VAL A 498 7.80 -29.31 32.27
CA VAL A 498 7.23 -29.57 30.94
C VAL A 498 6.36 -28.41 30.46
N ALA A 499 5.54 -27.83 31.34
CA ALA A 499 4.71 -26.67 31.03
C ALA A 499 5.53 -25.45 30.57
N LYS A 500 6.64 -25.14 31.26
CA LYS A 500 7.55 -24.04 30.88
C LYS A 500 8.28 -24.29 29.56
N SER A 501 8.64 -25.55 29.27
CA SER A 501 9.31 -25.92 28.01
C SER A 501 8.41 -25.77 26.78
N PHE A 502 7.11 -26.05 26.91
CA PHE A 502 6.16 -25.87 25.80
C PHE A 502 5.91 -24.39 25.48
N PHE A 503 5.72 -23.56 26.50
CA PHE A 503 5.46 -22.12 26.30
C PHE A 503 6.64 -21.38 25.65
N PHE A 504 7.88 -21.75 25.98
CA PHE A 504 9.07 -21.11 25.40
C PHE A 504 9.43 -21.58 23.98
N LYS A 505 8.99 -22.78 23.55
CA LYS A 505 9.23 -23.26 22.17
C LYS A 505 8.15 -22.84 21.18
N GLY A 506 6.94 -22.52 21.63
CA GLY A 506 5.87 -22.02 20.74
C GLY A 506 6.17 -20.65 20.13
N ASN A 507 6.70 -19.71 20.94
CA ASN A 507 6.84 -18.30 20.53
C ASN A 507 8.07 -17.97 19.66
N LEU A 508 9.00 -18.91 19.44
CA LEU A 508 10.19 -18.65 18.59
C LEU A 508 9.98 -18.91 17.09
N SER A 509 8.83 -19.46 16.69
CA SER A 509 8.58 -19.88 15.29
C SER A 509 7.72 -18.91 14.47
N ILE A 510 7.48 -17.69 14.95
CA ILE A 510 6.56 -16.70 14.34
C ILE A 510 7.29 -15.40 13.90
N ILE A 511 8.60 -15.28 14.15
CA ILE A 511 9.39 -14.05 13.89
C ILE A 511 10.40 -14.20 12.72
N THR A 512 10.38 -15.34 12.00
CA THR A 512 11.18 -15.53 10.78
C THR A 512 10.41 -16.28 9.69
N GLN A 513 9.57 -15.56 8.95
CA GLN A 513 9.19 -15.88 7.58
C GLN A 513 8.86 -14.59 6.81
#